data_AF-A0A7V6LFJ3-F1
#
_entry.id   AF-A0A7V6LFJ3-F1
#
_cell.length_a   1.000
_cell.length_b   1.000
_cell.length_c   1.000
_cell.angle_alpha   90.00
_cell.angle_beta   90.00
_cell.angle_gamma   90.00
#
_symmetry.space_group_name_H-M   'P 1'
#
loop_
_entity.id
_entity.type
_entity.pdbx_description
1 polymer ?
#
loop_
_entity_poly.entity_id
_entity_poly.type
_entity_poly.pdbx_seq_one_letter_code
_entity_poly.pdbx_strand_id
1 'polypeptide(L)'
;MIANELDKAGIPVAIITAFKSIAFNVGGNRIINGGKFTSPAGNPDLPPEREKAFRRQLVDLALKAIQEPIEAQKIYNVEEA
;
A
#
# COMPACT_ATOMS: atom_id res chain seq x y z
N MET A 1 4.09 -15.35 -1.73
CA MET A 1 3.17 -14.30 -2.22
C MET A 1 3.81 -13.60 -3.41
N ILE A 2 3.05 -13.19 -4.44
CA ILE A 2 3.60 -12.70 -5.72
C ILE A 2 4.57 -11.53 -5.54
N ALA A 3 4.26 -10.56 -4.66
CA ALA A 3 5.11 -9.39 -4.48
C ALA A 3 6.52 -9.74 -3.99
N ASN A 4 6.65 -10.74 -3.13
CA ASN A 4 7.96 -11.21 -2.67
C ASN A 4 8.81 -11.77 -3.82
N GLU A 5 8.18 -12.48 -4.77
CA GLU A 5 8.91 -13.04 -5.92
C GLU A 5 9.29 -11.94 -6.93
N LEU A 6 8.47 -10.89 -7.08
CA LEU A 6 8.84 -9.71 -7.86
C LEU A 6 10.04 -8.98 -7.27
N ASP A 7 10.07 -8.79 -5.94
CA ASP A 7 11.19 -8.15 -5.25
C ASP A 7 12.49 -8.94 -5.41
N LYS A 8 12.44 -10.29 -5.27
CA LYS A 8 13.59 -11.17 -5.52
C LYS A 8 14.09 -11.11 -6.97
N ALA A 9 13.19 -10.87 -7.93
CA ALA A 9 13.53 -10.68 -9.33
C ALA A 9 14.04 -9.25 -9.64
N GLY A 10 14.17 -8.37 -8.63
CA GLY A 10 14.62 -7.00 -8.81
C GLY A 10 13.56 -6.06 -9.38
N ILE A 11 12.28 -6.43 -9.29
CA ILE A 11 11.14 -5.59 -9.70
C ILE A 11 10.47 -5.04 -8.44
N PRO A 12 10.70 -3.77 -8.09
CA PRO A 12 10.12 -3.18 -6.88
C PRO A 12 8.59 -3.16 -6.94
N VAL A 13 7.96 -3.64 -5.88
CA VAL A 13 6.49 -3.73 -5.79
C VAL A 13 6.00 -3.30 -4.40
N ALA A 14 4.82 -2.68 -4.37
CA ALA A 14 4.09 -2.35 -3.16
C ALA A 14 2.64 -2.84 -3.26
N ILE A 15 2.06 -3.24 -2.14
CA ILE A 15 0.71 -3.79 -2.07
C ILE A 15 -0.20 -2.79 -1.36
N ILE A 16 -1.22 -2.30 -2.05
CA ILE A 16 -2.29 -1.53 -1.43
C ILE A 16 -3.40 -2.49 -0.99
N THR A 17 -3.68 -2.55 0.32
CA THR A 17 -4.68 -3.47 0.88
C THR A 17 -5.29 -2.97 2.18
N ALA A 18 -6.53 -3.37 2.46
CA ALA A 18 -7.16 -3.21 3.78
C ALA A 18 -6.74 -4.33 4.78
N PHE A 19 -6.13 -5.42 4.29
CA PHE A 19 -5.75 -6.58 5.10
C PHE A 19 -4.24 -6.61 5.40
N LYS A 20 -3.74 -5.54 6.03
CA LYS A 20 -2.30 -5.38 6.30
C LYS A 20 -1.67 -6.55 7.06
N SER A 21 -2.39 -7.13 8.03
CA SER A 21 -1.91 -8.28 8.80
C SER A 21 -1.75 -9.54 7.95
N ILE A 22 -2.70 -9.81 7.05
CA ILE A 22 -2.62 -10.96 6.14
C ILE A 22 -1.44 -10.77 5.19
N ALA A 23 -1.34 -9.59 4.55
CA ALA A 23 -0.24 -9.28 3.64
C ALA A 23 1.14 -9.41 4.31
N PHE A 24 1.24 -8.99 5.57
CA PHE A 24 2.46 -9.14 6.37
C PHE A 24 2.78 -10.62 6.61
N ASN A 25 1.82 -11.39 7.13
CA ASN A 25 2.05 -12.81 7.47
C ASN A 25 2.38 -13.70 6.26
N VAL A 26 1.93 -13.33 5.05
CA VAL A 26 2.24 -14.08 3.81
C VAL A 26 3.50 -13.58 3.08
N GLY A 27 4.28 -12.71 3.71
CA GLY A 27 5.60 -12.27 3.23
C GLY A 27 5.60 -11.02 2.34
N GLY A 28 4.68 -10.08 2.54
CA GLY A 28 4.73 -8.80 1.83
C GLY A 28 5.77 -7.83 2.39
N ASN A 29 6.68 -7.38 1.54
CA ASN A 29 7.77 -6.49 1.95
C ASN A 29 7.32 -5.04 2.12
N ARG A 30 6.55 -4.51 1.15
CA ARG A 30 6.07 -3.12 1.15
C ARG A 30 4.55 -3.08 1.11
N ILE A 31 3.92 -2.81 2.27
CA ILE A 31 2.47 -2.91 2.45
C ILE A 31 1.90 -1.52 2.71
N ILE A 32 1.07 -1.02 1.82
CA ILE A 32 0.35 0.24 1.98
C ILE A 32 -1.01 -0.06 2.61
N ASN A 33 -1.23 0.47 3.81
CA ASN A 33 -2.52 0.41 4.49
C ASN A 33 -3.51 1.29 3.72
N GLY A 34 -4.38 0.62 2.99
CA GLY A 34 -5.35 1.22 2.08
C GLY A 34 -6.61 1.73 2.76
N GLY A 35 -7.65 1.87 1.95
CA GLY A 35 -9.00 2.21 2.41
C GLY A 35 -9.71 1.03 3.08
N LYS A 36 -11.04 0.95 2.89
CA LYS A 36 -11.87 -0.11 3.49
C LYS A 36 -11.71 -1.43 2.73
N PHE A 37 -12.19 -2.52 3.32
CA PHE A 37 -12.20 -3.84 2.69
C PHE A 37 -12.80 -3.84 1.27
N THR A 38 -13.92 -3.16 1.07
CA THR A 38 -14.62 -3.06 -0.22
C THR A 38 -14.00 -2.04 -1.19
N SER A 39 -13.08 -1.21 -0.70
CA SER A 39 -12.46 -0.10 -1.43
C SER A 39 -10.98 0.06 -0.99
N PRO A 40 -10.13 -0.94 -1.23
CA PRO A 40 -8.76 -0.94 -0.72
C PRO A 40 -7.92 0.22 -1.26
N ALA A 41 -8.24 0.72 -2.46
CA ALA A 41 -7.55 1.82 -3.11
C ALA A 41 -8.37 3.12 -3.15
N GLY A 42 -9.35 3.31 -2.25
CA GLY A 42 -10.23 4.48 -2.25
C GLY A 42 -11.06 4.60 -0.97
N ASN A 43 -11.93 5.61 -0.89
CA ASN A 43 -12.86 5.73 0.23
C ASN A 43 -14.18 6.37 -0.24
N PRO A 44 -15.24 5.56 -0.49
CA PRO A 44 -16.49 6.04 -1.06
C PRO A 44 -17.31 6.94 -0.13
N ASP A 45 -16.98 6.99 1.17
CA ASP A 45 -17.67 7.85 2.14
C ASP A 45 -17.15 9.30 2.12
N LEU A 46 -16.06 9.57 1.38
CA LEU A 46 -15.51 10.91 1.25
C LEU A 46 -16.19 11.68 0.10
N PRO A 47 -16.32 13.02 0.22
CA PRO A 47 -16.67 13.87 -0.91
C PRO A 47 -15.66 13.69 -2.07
N PRO A 48 -16.07 13.90 -3.35
CA PRO A 48 -15.24 13.60 -4.51
C PRO A 48 -13.80 14.17 -4.47
N GLU A 49 -13.64 15.42 -4.03
CA GLU A 49 -12.31 16.05 -3.92
C GLU A 49 -11.43 15.38 -2.86
N ARG A 50 -12.00 15.01 -1.70
CA ARG A 50 -11.26 14.31 -0.64
C ARG A 50 -10.98 12.86 -1.00
N GLU A 51 -11.88 12.20 -1.71
CA GLU A 51 -11.67 10.84 -2.25
C GLU A 51 -10.49 10.83 -3.23
N LYS A 52 -10.46 11.79 -4.16
CA LYS A 52 -9.36 11.95 -5.11
C LYS A 52 -8.03 12.24 -4.41
N ALA A 53 -8.04 13.10 -3.38
CA ALA A 53 -6.85 13.38 -2.57
C ALA A 53 -6.35 12.13 -1.83
N PHE A 54 -7.25 11.35 -1.22
CA PHE A 54 -6.92 10.09 -0.57
C PHE A 54 -6.26 9.09 -1.53
N ARG A 55 -6.83 8.92 -2.74
CA ARG A 55 -6.22 8.06 -3.77
C ARG A 55 -4.84 8.54 -4.19
N ARG A 56 -4.66 9.85 -4.30
CA ARG A 56 -3.34 10.45 -4.61
C ARG A 56 -2.33 10.10 -3.52
N GLN A 57 -2.68 10.28 -2.25
CA GLN A 57 -1.81 9.94 -1.12
C GLN A 57 -1.42 8.46 -1.11
N LEU A 58 -2.35 7.54 -1.40
CA LEU A 58 -2.05 6.11 -1.51
C LEU A 58 -1.01 5.80 -2.59
N VAL A 59 -1.17 6.39 -3.78
CA VAL A 59 -0.26 6.19 -4.91
C VAL A 59 1.10 6.80 -4.63
N ASP A 60 1.14 8.02 -4.09
CA ASP A 60 2.40 8.70 -3.75
C ASP A 60 3.17 7.93 -2.66
N LEU A 61 2.46 7.39 -1.67
CA LEU A 61 3.04 6.54 -0.63
C LEU A 61 3.55 5.20 -1.18
N ALA A 62 2.81 4.59 -2.10
CA ALA A 62 3.26 3.38 -2.81
C ALA A 62 4.52 3.65 -3.64
N LEU A 63 4.55 4.79 -4.35
CA LEU A 63 5.69 5.21 -5.16
C LEU A 63 6.92 5.47 -4.29
N LYS A 64 6.74 6.09 -3.12
CA LYS A 64 7.82 6.24 -2.14
C LYS A 64 8.32 4.89 -1.64
N ALA A 65 7.41 3.99 -1.26
CA ALA A 65 7.76 2.69 -0.72
C ALA A 65 8.63 1.87 -1.70
N ILE A 66 8.26 1.82 -2.99
CA ILE A 66 9.03 1.03 -3.99
C ILE A 66 10.44 1.57 -4.25
N GLN A 67 10.73 2.83 -3.89
CA GLN A 67 12.08 3.41 -3.95
C GLN A 67 12.93 3.09 -2.72
N GLU A 68 12.32 2.66 -1.61
CA GLU A 68 13.05 2.26 -0.40
C GLU A 68 13.59 0.81 -0.54
N PRO A 69 14.84 0.55 -0.08
CA PRO A 69 15.38 -0.80 -0.01
C PRO A 69 14.59 -1.66 1.00
N ILE A 70 14.63 -2.98 0.81
CA ILE A 70 13.95 -3.93 1.70
C ILE A 70 14.94 -4.33 2.80
N GLU A 71 14.89 -3.63 3.93
CA GLU A 71 15.62 -4.02 5.15
C GLU A 71 14.79 -4.99 6.00
N ALA A 72 13.48 -4.74 6.06
CA ALA A 72 12.47 -5.58 6.72
C ALA A 72 11.10 -5.32 6.09
N GLN A 73 10.13 -6.20 6.38
CA GLN A 73 8.74 -5.97 6.01
C GLN A 73 8.22 -4.70 6.70
N LYS A 74 7.61 -3.79 5.93
CA LYS A 74 7.14 -2.49 6.43
C LYS A 74 5.70 -2.22 6.00
N ILE A 75 4.89 -1.76 6.95
CA ILE A 75 3.55 -1.25 6.71
C ILE A 75 3.61 0.28 6.71
N TYR A 76 3.14 0.87 5.61
CA TYR A 76 3.04 2.30 5.39
C TYR A 76 1.59 2.72 5.59
N ASN A 77 1.35 3.85 6.26
CA ASN A 77 0.00 4.37 6.49
C ASN A 77 -0.13 5.74 5.82
N VAL A 78 -1.31 6.01 5.27
CA VAL A 78 -1.66 7.38 4.84
C VAL A 78 -1.79 8.23 6.09
N GLU A 79 -1.10 9.38 6.12
CA GLU A 79 -1.27 10.37 7.18
C GLU A 79 -2.68 10.95 7.09
N GLU A 80 -3.44 10.92 8.20
CA GLU A 80 -4.74 11.58 8.27
C GLU A 80 -4.53 13.10 8.19
N ALA A 81 -5.12 13.73 7.17
CA ALA A 81 -5.15 15.17 6.99
C ALA A 81 -6.39 15.79 7.62
#